data_AF-A0A2G1UJI0-F1
#
_entry.id   AF-A0A2G1UJI0-F1
#
_cell.length_a   1.000
_cell.length_b   1.000
_cell.length_c   1.000
_cell.angle_alpha   90.00
_cell.angle_beta   90.00
_cell.angle_gamma   90.00
#
_symmetry.space_group_name_H-M   'P 1'
#
loop_
_entity.id
_entity.type
_entity.pdbx_description
1 polymer ?
#
loop_
_entity_poly.entity_id
_entity_poly.type
_entity_poly.pdbx_seq_one_letter_code
_entity_poly.pdbx_strand_id
1 'polypeptide(L)'
;MVMLRGFLVLTAFFVIGEALRVMLALPISGGVLGMILLTLLLMVRGSISDSLANASQALISVLVLLIMPGVVGVFFQADQFASEWLAIALALLAGTFLSVLTTLWVMQRAVAGRPKAGTGE
;
A
#
# COMPACT_ATOMS: atom_id res chain seq x y z
N MET A 1 -10.41 -23.68 9.52
CA MET A 1 -9.24 -23.52 10.41
C MET A 1 -8.07 -22.77 9.76
N VAL A 2 -7.71 -23.08 8.51
CA VAL A 2 -6.60 -22.44 7.74
C VAL A 2 -6.77 -20.93 7.60
N MET A 3 -7.97 -20.44 7.24
CA MET A 3 -8.25 -19.00 7.08
C MET A 3 -8.10 -18.20 8.38
N LEU A 4 -8.49 -18.77 9.52
CA LEU A 4 -8.43 -18.10 10.82
C LEU A 4 -6.98 -17.84 11.25
N ARG A 5 -6.08 -18.79 10.97
CA ARG A 5 -4.64 -18.63 11.22
C ARG A 5 -4.04 -17.50 10.38
N GLY A 6 -4.37 -17.44 9.09
CA GLY A 6 -3.92 -16.36 8.22
C GLY A 6 -4.40 -14.99 8.70
N PHE A 7 -5.68 -14.89 9.04
CA PHE A 7 -6.26 -13.65 9.57
C PHE A 7 -5.63 -13.23 10.91
N LEU A 8 -5.41 -14.17 11.83
CA LEU A 8 -4.72 -13.90 13.10
C LEU A 8 -3.31 -13.36 12.89
N VAL A 9 -2.56 -13.91 11.93
CA VAL A 9 -1.24 -13.40 11.58
C VAL A 9 -1.35 -11.97 11.05
N LEU A 10 -2.23 -11.71 10.08
CA LEU A 10 -2.44 -10.35 9.54
C LEU A 10 -2.78 -9.35 10.65
N THR A 11 -3.73 -9.70 11.52
CA THR A 11 -4.16 -8.83 12.62
C THR A 11 -3.08 -8.65 13.69
N ALA A 12 -2.30 -9.69 14.01
CA ALA A 12 -1.18 -9.58 14.94
C ALA A 12 -0.12 -8.60 14.40
N PHE A 13 0.24 -8.70 13.13
CA PHE A 13 1.17 -7.76 12.50
C PHE A 13 0.59 -6.34 12.41
N PHE A 14 -0.71 -6.20 12.15
CA PHE A 14 -1.39 -4.90 12.21
C PHE A 14 -1.28 -4.26 13.61
N VAL A 15 -1.55 -5.02 14.67
CA VAL A 15 -1.45 -4.53 16.06
C VAL A 15 -0.01 -4.18 16.43
N ILE A 16 0.97 -4.99 16.02
CA ILE A 16 2.40 -4.69 16.23
C ILE A 16 2.79 -3.40 15.49
N GLY A 17 2.33 -3.23 14.24
CA GLY A 17 2.57 -2.03 13.45
C GLY A 17 1.94 -0.78 14.08
N GLU A 18 0.73 -0.88 14.63
CA GLU A 18 0.09 0.22 15.36
C GLU A 18 0.79 0.53 16.69
N ALA A 19 1.23 -0.49 17.43
CA ALA A 19 2.02 -0.30 18.64
C ALA A 19 3.32 0.47 18.33
N LEU A 20 4.02 0.08 17.26
CA LEU A 20 5.22 0.80 16.79
C LEU A 20 4.90 2.21 16.32
N ARG A 21 3.81 2.42 15.59
CA ARG A 21 3.36 3.75 15.19
C ARG A 21 3.19 4.67 16.40
N VAL A 22 2.49 4.19 17.44
CA VAL A 22 2.23 4.95 18.67
C VAL A 22 3.52 5.22 19.43
N MET A 23 4.42 4.23 19.54
CA MET A 23 5.69 4.39 20.26
C MET A 23 6.69 5.30 19.54
N LEU A 24 6.77 5.24 18.21
CA LEU A 24 7.69 6.04 17.39
C LEU A 24 7.06 7.35 16.87
N ALA A 25 5.78 7.61 17.18
CA ALA A 25 5.01 8.76 16.69
C ALA A 25 5.09 8.96 15.16
N LEU A 26 5.10 7.86 14.40
CA LEU A 26 5.27 7.93 12.95
C LEU A 26 3.98 8.43 12.26
N PRO A 27 4.07 9.32 11.26
CA PRO A 27 2.94 9.84 10.49
C PRO A 27 2.44 8.84 9.43
N ILE A 28 2.51 7.54 9.72
CA ILE A 28 2.15 6.45 8.82
C ILE A 28 1.08 5.60 9.52
N SER A 29 0.11 5.05 8.77
CA SER A 29 -0.86 4.10 9.31
C SER A 29 -0.16 2.86 9.87
N GLY A 30 -0.54 2.40 11.07
CA GLY A 30 0.02 1.20 11.68
C GLY A 30 -0.17 -0.04 10.81
N GLY A 31 -1.24 -0.08 10.00
CA GLY A 31 -1.43 -1.14 9.02
C GLY A 31 -0.33 -1.21 7.97
N VAL A 32 0.16 -0.08 7.46
CA VAL A 32 1.26 -0.06 6.48
C VAL A 32 2.55 -0.56 7.14
N LEU A 33 2.84 -0.12 8.37
CA LEU A 33 4.00 -0.60 9.13
C LEU A 33 3.92 -2.11 9.39
N GLY A 34 2.76 -2.62 9.81
CA GLY A 34 2.54 -4.05 10.01
C GLY A 34 2.77 -4.87 8.75
N MET A 35 2.32 -4.39 7.59
CA MET A 35 2.55 -5.05 6.30
C MET A 35 4.02 -5.00 5.85
N ILE A 36 4.75 -3.92 6.14
CA ILE A 36 6.21 -3.85 5.89
C ILE A 36 6.93 -4.87 6.78
N LEU A 37 6.61 -4.93 8.07
CA LEU A 37 7.17 -5.92 9.00
C LEU A 37 6.88 -7.35 8.57
N LEU A 38 5.64 -7.64 8.16
CA LEU A 38 5.26 -8.95 7.65
C LEU A 38 6.07 -9.29 6.39
N THR A 39 6.22 -8.35 5.47
CA THR A 39 7.02 -8.53 4.26
C THR A 39 8.47 -8.83 4.60
N LEU A 40 9.10 -8.06 5.50
CA LEU A 40 10.46 -8.31 5.95
C LEU A 40 10.62 -9.70 6.57
N LEU A 41 9.66 -10.11 7.41
CA LEU A 41 9.68 -11.44 8.00
C LEU A 41 9.50 -12.55 6.96
N LEU A 42 8.65 -12.36 5.95
CA LEU A 42 8.46 -13.31 4.86
C LEU A 42 9.69 -13.38 3.94
N MET A 43 10.39 -12.27 3.70
CA MET A 43 11.64 -12.25 2.95
C MET A 43 12.72 -13.07 3.66
N VAL A 44 12.84 -12.95 4.99
CA VAL A 44 13.78 -13.75 5.79
C VAL A 44 13.36 -15.23 5.82
N ARG A 45 12.04 -15.51 5.87
CA ARG A 45 11.52 -16.87 5.96
C ARG A 45 11.47 -17.61 4.61
N GLY A 46 11.48 -16.89 3.49
CA GLY A 46 11.47 -17.42 2.12
C GLY A 46 10.20 -18.21 1.73
N SER A 47 9.16 -18.24 2.57
CA SER A 47 7.95 -19.03 2.34
C SER A 47 6.69 -18.35 2.86
N ILE A 48 5.66 -18.36 2.02
CA ILE A 48 4.32 -17.86 2.32
C ILE A 48 3.43 -19.05 2.67
N SER A 49 2.69 -18.99 3.77
CA SER A 49 1.74 -20.03 4.11
C SER A 49 0.46 -19.87 3.29
N ASP A 50 -0.10 -20.97 2.78
CA ASP A 50 -1.40 -20.99 2.09
C ASP A 50 -2.53 -20.38 2.95
N SER A 51 -2.41 -20.50 4.27
CA SER A 51 -3.32 -19.86 5.23
C SER A 51 -3.32 -18.35 5.11
N LEU A 52 -2.12 -17.76 5.00
CA LEU A 52 -1.91 -16.33 4.91
C LEU A 52 -2.36 -15.80 3.55
N ALA A 53 -2.01 -16.50 2.47
CA ALA A 53 -2.43 -16.14 1.11
C ALA A 53 -3.96 -16.11 0.99
N ASN A 54 -4.65 -17.15 1.45
CA ASN A 54 -6.11 -17.22 1.40
C ASN A 54 -6.80 -16.13 2.24
N ALA A 55 -6.27 -15.83 3.43
CA ALA A 55 -6.81 -14.76 4.28
C ALA A 55 -6.62 -13.37 3.64
N SER A 56 -5.43 -13.10 3.09
CA SER A 56 -5.16 -11.85 2.36
C SER A 56 -6.08 -11.70 1.14
N GLN A 57 -6.27 -12.77 0.36
CA GLN A 57 -7.12 -12.73 -0.83
C GLN A 57 -8.57 -12.38 -0.49
N ALA A 58 -9.11 -12.95 0.60
CA ALA A 58 -10.46 -12.64 1.06
C ALA A 58 -10.60 -11.16 1.47
N LEU A 59 -9.60 -10.59 2.14
CA LEU A 59 -9.60 -9.18 2.53
C LEU A 59 -9.48 -8.24 1.33
N ILE A 60 -8.64 -8.60 0.35
CA ILE A 60 -8.49 -7.88 -0.92
C ILE A 60 -9.82 -7.86 -1.69
N SER A 61 -10.55 -8.98 -1.72
CA SER A 61 -11.86 -9.07 -2.39
C SER A 61 -12.91 -8.11 -1.82
N VAL A 62 -12.80 -7.73 -0.54
CA VAL A 62 -13.70 -6.77 0.11
C VAL A 62 -13.06 -5.40 0.34
N LEU A 63 -11.87 -5.14 -0.22
CA LEU A 63 -11.10 -3.93 0.03
C LEU A 63 -11.89 -2.66 -0.34
N VAL A 64 -12.66 -2.69 -1.43
CA VAL A 64 -13.53 -1.58 -1.85
C VAL A 64 -14.54 -1.23 -0.75
N LEU A 65 -15.11 -2.26 -0.11
CA LEU A 65 -16.04 -2.14 1.02
C LEU A 65 -15.35 -1.57 2.28
N LEU A 66 -14.07 -1.88 2.48
CA LEU A 66 -13.25 -1.35 3.58
C LEU A 66 -12.78 0.10 3.35
N ILE A 67 -12.51 0.49 2.09
CA ILE A 67 -12.03 1.83 1.73
C ILE A 67 -13.19 2.84 1.66
N MET A 68 -14.35 2.41 1.15
CA MET A 68 -15.56 3.24 1.02
C MET A 68 -15.87 4.10 2.26
N PRO A 69 -15.92 3.55 3.49
CA PRO A 69 -16.20 4.33 4.70
C PRO A 69 -15.24 5.52 4.91
N GLY A 70 -13.95 5.31 4.62
CA GLY A 70 -12.93 6.36 4.74
C GLY A 70 -13.09 7.45 3.69
N VAL A 71 -13.40 7.07 2.45
CA VAL A 71 -13.59 8.01 1.34
C VAL A 71 -14.88 8.82 1.51
N VAL A 72 -15.99 8.16 1.90
CA VAL A 72 -17.29 8.81 2.13
C VAL A 72 -17.22 9.83 3.27
N GLY A 73 -16.39 9.60 4.29
CA GLY A 73 -16.16 10.57 5.36
C GLY A 73 -15.66 11.94 4.87
N VAL A 74 -14.84 11.96 3.81
CA VAL A 74 -14.34 13.22 3.23
C VAL A 74 -15.47 14.04 2.58
N PHE A 75 -16.49 13.38 2.02
CA PHE A 75 -17.64 14.06 1.42
C PHE A 75 -18.50 14.79 2.44
N PHE A 76 -18.54 14.36 3.71
CA PHE A 76 -19.26 15.10 4.76
C PHE A 76 -18.57 16.42 5.14
N GLN A 77 -17.30 16.60 4.78
CA GLN A 77 -16.55 17.85 4.93
C GLN A 77 -16.45 18.62 3.59
N ALA A 78 -17.18 18.19 2.55
CA ALA A 78 -17.10 18.70 1.17
C ALA A 78 -17.35 20.20 1.01
N ASP A 79 -18.15 20.83 1.88
CA ASP A 79 -18.45 22.27 1.79
C ASP A 79 -17.19 23.15 1.87
N GLN A 80 -16.15 22.71 2.60
CA GLN A 80 -14.85 23.42 2.60
C GLN A 80 -14.09 23.20 1.29
N PHE A 81 -14.19 22.01 0.69
CA PHE A 81 -13.51 21.66 -0.55
C PHE A 81 -14.11 22.32 -1.79
N ALA A 82 -15.40 22.69 -1.75
CA ALA A 82 -16.08 23.36 -2.86
C ALA A 82 -15.46 24.73 -3.21
N SER A 83 -14.82 25.40 -2.24
CA SER A 83 -14.14 26.68 -2.48
C SER A 83 -12.78 26.53 -3.19
N GLU A 84 -12.13 25.36 -3.08
CA GLU A 84 -10.76 25.10 -3.54
C GLU A 84 -10.69 23.97 -4.59
N TRP A 85 -11.81 23.66 -5.26
CA TRP A 85 -11.91 22.56 -6.21
C TRP A 85 -10.89 22.65 -7.37
N LEU A 86 -10.53 23.87 -7.78
CA LEU A 86 -9.50 24.13 -8.79
C LEU A 86 -8.12 23.70 -8.29
N ALA A 87 -7.77 24.03 -7.05
CA ALA A 87 -6.50 23.64 -6.45
C ALA A 87 -6.39 22.12 -6.31
N ILE A 88 -7.49 21.44 -5.95
CA ILE A 88 -7.55 19.97 -5.87
C ILE A 88 -7.39 19.35 -7.25
N ALA A 89 -8.12 19.84 -8.26
CA ALA A 89 -8.03 19.33 -9.63
C ALA A 89 -6.62 19.50 -10.20
N LEU A 90 -6.00 20.66 -10.00
CA LEU A 90 -4.61 20.92 -10.37
C LEU A 90 -3.64 20.01 -9.62
N ALA A 91 -3.80 19.84 -8.30
CA ALA A 91 -2.96 18.96 -7.50
C ALA A 91 -3.07 17.49 -7.96
N LEU A 92 -4.28 17.02 -8.29
CA LEU A 92 -4.52 15.68 -8.79
C LEU A 92 -3.91 15.48 -10.18
N LEU A 93 -4.17 16.39 -11.12
CA LEU A 93 -3.64 16.30 -12.48
C LEU A 93 -2.11 16.41 -12.50
N ALA A 94 -1.57 17.47 -11.89
CA ALA A 94 -0.13 17.70 -11.83
C ALA A 94 0.57 16.60 -11.02
N GLY A 95 0.03 16.21 -9.87
CA GLY A 95 0.59 15.14 -9.04
C GLY A 95 0.60 13.79 -9.76
N THR A 96 -0.47 13.46 -10.49
CA THR A 96 -0.52 12.22 -11.30
C THR A 96 0.49 12.27 -12.43
N PHE A 97 0.57 13.38 -13.17
CA PHE A 97 1.55 13.55 -14.25
C PHE A 97 2.98 13.44 -13.72
N LEU A 98 3.28 14.12 -12.61
CA LEU A 98 4.59 14.11 -11.99
C LEU A 98 4.94 12.71 -11.47
N SER A 99 3.98 12.01 -10.87
CA SER A 99 4.16 10.62 -10.41
C SER A 99 4.49 9.67 -11.56
N VAL A 100 3.74 9.75 -12.67
CA VAL A 100 3.99 8.94 -13.87
C VAL A 100 5.36 9.27 -14.47
N LEU A 101 5.68 10.56 -14.64
CA LEU A 101 6.95 11.00 -15.20
C LEU A 101 8.13 10.56 -14.33
N THR A 102 8.02 10.70 -13.02
CA THR A 102 9.06 10.27 -12.06
C THR A 102 9.23 8.75 -12.09
N THR A 103 8.13 8.00 -12.15
CA THR A 103 8.16 6.53 -12.26
C THR A 103 8.84 6.09 -13.55
N LEU A 104 8.47 6.69 -14.69
CA LEU A 104 9.09 6.42 -15.98
C LEU A 104 10.58 6.75 -15.97
N TRP A 105 10.96 7.88 -15.39
CA TRP A 105 12.36 8.30 -15.29
C TRP A 105 13.20 7.34 -14.43
N VAL A 106 12.68 6.93 -13.27
CA VAL A 106 13.32 5.93 -12.40
C VAL A 106 13.46 4.59 -13.13
N MET A 107 12.40 4.14 -13.83
CA MET A 107 12.45 2.93 -14.64
C MET A 107 13.50 3.00 -15.74
N GLN A 108 13.54 4.10 -16.50
CA GLN A 108 14.54 4.30 -17.55
C GLN A 108 15.95 4.23 -16.98
N ARG A 109 16.21 4.86 -15.82
CA ARG A 109 17.53 4.85 -15.20
C ARG A 109 17.90 3.48 -14.63
N ALA A 110 16.96 2.76 -14.03
CA ALA A 110 17.17 1.42 -13.50
C ALA A 110 17.35 0.35 -14.61
N VAL A 111 16.69 0.53 -15.76
CA VAL A 111 16.80 -0.37 -16.92
C VAL A 111 17.99 -0.01 -17.82
N ALA A 112 18.33 1.27 -17.97
CA ALA A 112 19.49 1.71 -18.76
C ALA A 112 20.85 1.24 -18.21
N GLY A 113 20.89 0.82 -16.93
CA GLY A 113 22.06 0.17 -16.32
C GLY A 113 22.20 -1.32 -16.64
N ARG A 114 21.26 -1.94 -17.39
CA ARG A 114 21.38 -3.33 -17.83
C ARG A 114 22.03 -3.36 -19.22
N PRO A 115 23.24 -3.92 -19.39
CA PRO A 115 23.77 -4.22 -20.71
C PRO A 115 22.75 -5.10 -21.42
N LYS A 116 22.46 -4.80 -22.70
CA LYS A 116 21.69 -5.70 -23.58
C LYS A 116 22.32 -7.09 -23.45
N ALA A 117 21.67 -7.99 -22.70
CA ALA A 117 22.00 -9.40 -22.77
C ALA A 117 21.79 -9.79 -24.22
N GLY A 118 22.89 -10.18 -24.86
CA GLY A 118 22.97 -10.39 -26.30
C GLY A 118 21.79 -11.23 -26.79
N THR A 119 21.08 -10.69 -27.76
CA THR A 119 20.40 -11.49 -28.77
C THR A 119 21.50 -12.21 -29.56
N GLY A 120 21.95 -13.34 -29.02
CA GLY A 120 22.72 -14.34 -29.72
C GLY A 120 21.76 -15.44 -30.14
N GLU A 121 21.46 -15.42 -31.45
CA GLU A 121 21.20 -16.56 -32.34
C GLU A 121 20.08 -17.55 -31.98
#